data_AF-A0AA42BCK1-F1
#
_entry.id   AF-A0AA42BCK1-F1
#
_cell.length_a   1.000
_cell.length_b   1.000
_cell.length_c   1.000
_cell.angle_alpha   90.00
_cell.angle_beta   90.00
_cell.angle_gamma   90.00
#
_symmetry.space_group_name_H-M   'P 1'
#
loop_
_entity.id
_entity.type
_entity.pdbx_description
1 polymer ?
#
loop_
_entity_poly.entity_id
_entity_poly.type
_entity_poly.pdbx_seq_one_letter_code
_entity_poly.pdbx_strand_id
1 'polypeptide(L)'
;MSRARLNLFIEPEHARRLNELAIKKGVSKSSIVAAALAAWLSATSGGQRDTATAKRLDRLSRQFERLERDQNILIETVALYVRYYLTVSTPVPEAHQEAARAQGRLRFSQFIEQLGRRVQKGRHLLDEVRMEASVATSTPADGTEREAPR
;
A
#
# COMPACT_ATOMS: atom_id res chain seq x y z
N MET A 1 -29.79 -23.68 28.58
CA MET A 1 -29.92 -23.79 27.11
C MET A 1 -30.71 -25.06 26.81
N SER A 2 -31.99 -24.97 26.46
CA SER A 2 -32.75 -26.14 26.01
C SER A 2 -32.19 -26.61 24.66
N ARG A 3 -31.96 -27.92 24.50
CA ARG A 3 -31.53 -28.51 23.22
C ARG A 3 -32.75 -29.16 22.59
N ALA A 4 -33.10 -28.74 21.37
CA ALA A 4 -34.12 -29.41 20.57
C ALA A 4 -33.54 -30.72 20.01
N ARG A 5 -34.27 -31.83 20.18
CA ARG A 5 -33.91 -33.10 19.55
C ARG A 5 -34.52 -33.14 18.15
N LEU A 6 -33.68 -33.34 17.15
CA LEU A 6 -34.10 -33.54 15.76
C LEU A 6 -33.76 -34.96 15.34
N ASN A 7 -34.73 -35.67 14.76
CA ASN A 7 -34.49 -36.95 14.08
C ASN A 7 -34.46 -36.65 12.57
N LEU A 8 -33.30 -36.78 11.95
CA LEU A 8 -33.06 -36.43 10.56
C LEU A 8 -32.55 -37.66 9.83
N PHE A 9 -32.99 -37.84 8.59
CA PHE A 9 -32.40 -38.83 7.70
C PHE A 9 -31.17 -38.22 7.02
N ILE A 10 -30.06 -38.93 7.07
CA ILE A 10 -28.82 -38.58 6.38
C ILE A 10 -28.34 -39.79 5.59
N GLU A 11 -27.74 -39.53 4.44
CA GLU A 11 -27.19 -40.58 3.60
C GLU A 11 -26.15 -41.43 4.38
N PRO A 12 -26.09 -42.75 4.18
CA PRO A 12 -25.18 -43.63 4.91
C PRO A 12 -23.71 -43.20 4.82
N GLU A 13 -23.28 -42.70 3.66
CA GLU A 13 -21.90 -42.23 3.47
C GLU A 13 -21.61 -40.98 4.34
N HIS A 14 -22.53 -40.02 4.38
CA HIS A 14 -22.42 -38.84 5.22
C HIS A 14 -22.41 -39.19 6.72
N ALA A 15 -23.22 -40.16 7.14
CA ALA A 15 -23.22 -40.66 8.52
C ALA A 15 -21.87 -41.27 8.92
N ARG A 16 -21.25 -42.02 8.00
CA ARG A 16 -19.91 -42.60 8.18
C ARG A 16 -18.85 -41.51 8.29
N ARG A 17 -18.79 -40.58 7.33
CA ARG A 17 -17.84 -39.45 7.33
C ARG A 17 -17.98 -38.58 8.59
N LEU A 18 -19.22 -38.33 9.04
CA LEU A 18 -19.48 -37.59 10.28
C LEU A 18 -18.96 -38.33 11.51
N ASN A 19 -19.08 -39.66 11.54
CA ASN A 19 -18.53 -40.48 12.62
C ASN A 19 -17.00 -40.44 12.65
N GLU A 20 -16.35 -40.61 11.50
CA GLU A 20 -14.90 -40.52 11.37
C GLU A 20 -14.39 -39.13 11.79
N LEU A 21 -15.10 -38.06 11.40
CA LEU A 21 -14.76 -36.70 11.79
C LEU A 21 -14.89 -36.48 13.30
N ALA A 22 -15.97 -36.98 13.90
CA ALA A 22 -16.23 -36.90 15.35
C ALA A 22 -15.11 -37.57 16.14
N ILE A 23 -14.71 -38.77 15.73
CA ILE A 23 -13.61 -39.52 16.34
C ILE A 23 -12.29 -38.76 16.18
N LYS A 24 -11.96 -38.32 14.96
CA LYS A 24 -10.71 -37.61 14.66
C LYS A 24 -10.56 -36.29 15.44
N LYS A 25 -11.68 -35.59 15.67
CA LYS A 25 -11.71 -34.30 16.35
C LYS A 25 -11.97 -34.41 17.86
N GLY A 26 -12.30 -35.60 18.38
CA GLY A 26 -12.64 -35.81 19.80
C GLY A 26 -13.90 -35.08 20.24
N VAL A 27 -14.87 -34.86 19.35
CA VAL A 27 -16.12 -34.12 19.63
C VAL A 27 -17.36 -34.93 19.24
N SER A 28 -18.52 -34.58 19.79
CA SER A 28 -19.76 -35.30 19.45
C SER A 28 -20.27 -34.95 18.04
N LYS A 29 -20.94 -35.92 17.40
CA LYS A 29 -21.61 -35.70 16.11
C LYS A 29 -22.58 -34.53 16.15
N SER A 30 -23.36 -34.41 17.23
CA SER A 30 -24.29 -33.30 17.43
C SER A 30 -23.57 -31.95 17.54
N SER A 31 -22.38 -31.90 18.13
CA SER A 31 -21.57 -30.67 18.16
C SER A 31 -21.10 -30.27 16.77
N ILE A 32 -20.67 -31.23 15.95
CA ILE A 32 -20.26 -30.98 14.56
C ILE A 32 -21.44 -30.49 13.74
N VAL A 33 -22.59 -31.16 13.82
CA VAL A 33 -23.80 -30.78 13.07
C VAL A 33 -24.30 -29.40 13.52
N ALA A 34 -24.31 -29.12 14.83
CA ALA A 34 -24.68 -27.81 15.33
C ALA A 34 -23.73 -26.70 14.84
N ALA A 35 -22.41 -26.96 14.85
CA ALA A 35 -21.42 -26.01 14.35
C ALA A 35 -21.55 -25.80 12.83
N ALA A 36 -21.77 -26.87 12.06
CA ALA A 36 -21.98 -26.80 10.62
C ALA A 36 -23.28 -26.05 10.27
N LEU A 37 -24.37 -26.30 11.00
CA LEU A 37 -25.64 -25.62 10.81
C LEU A 37 -25.53 -24.14 11.20
N ALA A 38 -24.87 -23.82 12.31
CA ALA A 38 -24.60 -22.43 12.70
C ALA A 38 -23.72 -21.73 11.65
N ALA A 39 -22.69 -22.41 11.15
CA ALA A 39 -21.84 -21.90 10.08
C ALA A 39 -22.65 -21.68 8.78
N TRP A 40 -23.53 -22.61 8.40
CA TRP A 40 -24.36 -22.52 7.18
C TRP A 40 -25.42 -21.42 7.27
N LEU A 41 -26.10 -21.29 8.41
CA LEU A 41 -27.03 -20.19 8.67
C LEU A 41 -26.31 -18.84 8.74
N SER A 42 -25.06 -18.84 9.23
CA SER A 42 -24.18 -17.68 9.10
C SER A 42 -23.60 -17.53 7.68
N ALA A 43 -23.66 -18.54 6.82
CA ALA A 43 -23.16 -18.49 5.44
C ALA A 43 -24.19 -17.92 4.46
N THR A 44 -25.45 -17.76 4.87
CA THR A 44 -26.34 -16.74 4.27
C THR A 44 -25.73 -15.32 4.44
N SER A 45 -24.83 -15.11 5.40
CA SER A 45 -23.92 -13.94 5.48
C SER A 45 -22.57 -14.14 4.75
N GLY A 46 -22.38 -15.26 4.05
CA GLY A 46 -21.23 -15.59 3.21
C GLY A 46 -21.19 -14.75 1.93
N GLY A 47 -22.34 -14.49 1.30
CA GLY A 47 -22.45 -13.50 0.23
C GLY A 47 -21.99 -12.10 0.66
N GLN A 48 -22.18 -11.73 1.93
CA GLN A 48 -21.64 -10.47 2.47
C GLN A 48 -20.10 -10.48 2.58
N ARG A 49 -19.49 -11.64 2.87
CA ARG A 49 -18.03 -11.80 2.91
C ARG A 49 -17.44 -11.80 1.50
N ASP A 50 -18.09 -12.46 0.55
CA ASP A 50 -17.65 -12.53 -0.85
C ASP A 50 -17.75 -11.16 -1.52
N THR A 51 -18.84 -10.42 -1.27
CA THR A 51 -18.99 -9.03 -1.74
C THR A 51 -18.00 -8.07 -1.08
N ALA A 52 -17.73 -8.20 0.23
CA ALA A 52 -16.70 -7.41 0.89
C ALA A 52 -15.30 -7.69 0.32
N THR A 53 -15.02 -8.96 0.00
CA THR A 53 -13.76 -9.37 -0.64
C THR A 53 -13.64 -8.79 -2.04
N ALA A 54 -14.70 -8.89 -2.86
CA ALA A 54 -14.74 -8.30 -4.21
C ALA A 54 -14.52 -6.77 -4.17
N LYS A 55 -15.16 -6.05 -3.24
CA LYS A 55 -14.94 -4.61 -3.06
C LYS A 55 -13.50 -4.27 -2.66
N ARG A 56 -12.88 -5.10 -1.83
CA ARG A 56 -11.49 -4.91 -1.41
C ARG A 56 -10.53 -5.13 -2.59
N LEU A 57 -10.81 -6.12 -3.44
CA LEU A 57 -10.05 -6.38 -4.66
C LEU A 57 -10.20 -5.25 -5.68
N ASP A 58 -11.42 -4.74 -5.91
CA ASP A 58 -11.65 -3.58 -6.77
C ASP A 58 -10.87 -2.35 -6.28
N ARG A 59 -10.89 -2.09 -4.96
CA ARG A 59 -10.09 -1.01 -4.36
C ARG A 59 -8.59 -1.20 -4.60
N LEU A 60 -8.06 -2.41 -4.45
CA LEU A 60 -6.65 -2.70 -4.72
C LEU A 60 -6.32 -2.49 -6.20
N SER A 61 -7.19 -2.91 -7.12
CA SER A 61 -7.00 -2.70 -8.56
C SER A 61 -6.86 -1.22 -8.90
N ARG A 62 -7.77 -0.37 -8.38
CA ARG A 62 -7.69 1.09 -8.56
C ARG A 62 -6.43 1.71 -7.95
N GLN A 63 -5.96 1.17 -6.82
CA GLN A 63 -4.69 1.60 -6.23
C GLN A 63 -3.50 1.23 -7.12
N PHE A 64 -3.51 0.06 -7.75
CA PHE A 64 -2.49 -0.35 -8.70
C PHE A 64 -2.50 0.50 -9.98
N GLU A 65 -3.67 0.78 -10.55
CA GLU A 65 -3.79 1.66 -11.72
C GLU A 65 -3.23 3.07 -11.44
N ARG A 66 -3.48 3.60 -10.23
CA ARG A 66 -2.89 4.87 -9.80
C ARG A 66 -1.37 4.76 -9.63
N LEU A 67 -0.87 3.69 -9.02
CA LEU A 67 0.55 3.46 -8.85
C LEU A 67 1.27 3.34 -10.21
N GLU A 68 0.67 2.65 -11.17
CA GLU A 68 1.19 2.52 -12.53
C GLU A 68 1.27 3.89 -13.22
N ARG A 69 0.23 4.72 -13.10
CA ARG A 69 0.25 6.10 -13.59
C ARG A 69 1.37 6.92 -12.95
N ASP A 70 1.46 6.89 -11.62
CA ASP A 70 2.48 7.65 -10.88
C ASP A 70 3.89 7.16 -11.26
N GLN A 71 4.07 5.86 -11.52
CA GLN A 71 5.32 5.26 -12.00
C GLN A 71 5.65 5.72 -13.42
N ASN A 72 4.68 5.76 -14.34
CA ASN A 72 4.90 6.27 -15.70
C ASN A 72 5.33 7.75 -15.69
N ILE A 73 4.67 8.58 -14.87
CA ILE A 73 5.06 9.98 -14.69
C ILE A 73 6.50 10.09 -14.17
N LEU A 74 6.89 9.25 -13.20
CA LEU A 74 8.25 9.24 -12.68
C LEU A 74 9.27 8.82 -13.74
N ILE A 75 8.96 7.82 -14.57
CA ILE A 75 9.80 7.38 -15.69
C ILE A 75 9.99 8.53 -16.70
N GLU A 76 8.90 9.18 -17.12
CA GLU A 76 8.96 10.32 -18.05
C GLU A 76 9.78 11.47 -17.47
N THR A 77 9.57 11.80 -16.19
CA THR A 77 10.30 12.86 -15.50
C THR A 77 11.80 12.57 -15.45
N VAL A 78 12.19 11.35 -15.10
CA VAL A 78 13.61 10.94 -15.06
C VAL A 78 14.21 10.97 -16.47
N ALA A 79 13.49 10.51 -17.48
CA ALA A 79 13.96 10.56 -18.87
C ALA A 79 14.21 12.00 -19.33
N LEU A 80 13.29 12.93 -19.03
CA LEU A 80 13.45 14.35 -19.32
C LEU A 80 14.63 14.96 -18.57
N TYR A 81 14.79 14.62 -17.28
CA TYR A 81 15.92 15.07 -16.48
C TYR A 81 17.26 14.59 -17.05
N VAL A 82 17.38 13.31 -17.40
CA VAL A 82 18.61 12.74 -17.99
C VAL A 82 18.92 13.40 -19.33
N ARG A 83 17.90 13.58 -20.19
CA ARG A 83 18.06 14.28 -21.48
C ARG A 83 18.56 15.71 -21.28
N TYR A 84 17.95 16.45 -20.36
CA TYR A 84 18.37 17.81 -20.02
C TYR A 84 19.81 17.82 -19.50
N TYR A 85 20.13 16.96 -18.53
CA TYR A 85 21.46 16.83 -17.95
C TYR A 85 22.54 16.58 -19.02
N LEU A 86 22.30 15.64 -19.94
CA LEU A 86 23.25 15.36 -21.03
C LEU A 86 23.36 16.49 -22.05
N THR A 87 22.32 17.31 -22.18
CA THR A 87 22.31 18.47 -23.08
C THR A 87 23.11 19.64 -22.51
N VAL A 88 23.02 19.89 -21.20
CA VAL A 88 23.68 21.04 -20.55
C VAL A 88 25.02 20.69 -19.89
N SER A 89 25.31 19.41 -19.64
CA SER A 89 26.56 18.98 -19.00
C SER A 89 27.75 19.19 -19.93
N THR A 90 28.64 20.11 -19.57
CA THR A 90 29.91 20.29 -20.26
C THR A 90 30.76 19.02 -20.13
N PRO A 91 31.34 18.48 -21.22
CA PRO A 91 32.19 17.31 -21.15
C PRO A 91 33.46 17.60 -20.33
N VAL A 92 33.85 16.65 -19.48
CA VAL A 92 35.05 16.77 -18.66
C VAL A 92 36.28 16.47 -19.53
N PRO A 93 37.32 17.34 -19.52
CA PRO A 93 38.57 17.07 -20.21
C PRO A 93 39.19 15.74 -19.81
N GLU A 94 39.80 15.00 -20.75
CA GLU A 94 40.34 13.66 -20.51
C GLU A 94 41.26 13.57 -19.30
N ALA A 95 42.15 14.56 -19.15
CA ALA A 95 43.09 14.67 -18.03
C ALA A 95 42.42 14.73 -16.64
N HIS A 96 41.14 15.11 -16.57
CA HIS A 96 40.38 15.23 -15.32
C HIS A 96 39.28 14.18 -15.18
N GLN A 97 39.10 13.26 -16.15
CA GLN A 97 38.01 12.29 -16.10
C GLN A 97 38.11 11.34 -14.91
N GLU A 98 39.30 10.87 -14.56
CA GLU A 98 39.47 9.94 -13.44
C GLU A 98 39.12 10.61 -12.10
N ALA A 99 39.60 11.84 -11.89
CA ALA A 99 39.29 12.64 -10.71
C ALA A 99 37.79 12.97 -10.63
N ALA A 100 37.16 13.36 -11.74
CA ALA A 100 35.72 13.63 -11.81
C ALA A 100 34.89 12.37 -11.52
N ARG A 101 35.28 11.21 -12.06
CA ARG A 101 34.63 9.91 -11.76
C ARG A 101 34.78 9.54 -10.28
N ALA A 102 35.96 9.73 -9.70
CA ALA A 102 36.19 9.47 -8.28
C ALA A 102 35.32 10.38 -7.39
N GLN A 103 35.25 11.67 -7.71
CA GLN A 103 34.41 12.63 -6.99
C GLN A 103 32.92 12.30 -7.15
N GLY A 104 32.49 11.90 -8.35
CA GLY A 104 31.11 11.46 -8.62
C GLY A 104 30.72 10.26 -7.77
N ARG A 105 31.58 9.24 -7.68
CA ARG A 105 31.36 8.07 -6.80
C ARG A 105 31.22 8.49 -5.33
N LEU A 106 32.12 9.34 -4.84
CA LEU A 106 32.08 9.82 -3.46
C LEU A 106 30.76 10.55 -3.15
N ARG A 107 30.37 11.51 -4.01
CA ARG A 107 29.12 12.26 -3.84
C ARG A 107 27.89 11.34 -3.90
N PHE A 108 27.90 10.36 -4.78
CA PHE A 108 26.80 9.39 -4.88
C PHE A 108 26.69 8.52 -3.63
N SER A 109 27.81 8.01 -3.10
CA SER A 109 27.81 7.26 -1.84
C SER A 109 27.24 8.09 -0.67
N GLN A 110 27.64 9.36 -0.57
CA GLN A 110 27.09 10.28 0.45
C GLN A 110 25.59 10.50 0.27
N PHE A 111 25.11 10.68 -0.98
CA PHE A 111 23.69 10.78 -1.28
C PHE A 111 22.93 9.53 -0.84
N ILE A 112 23.42 8.33 -1.17
CA ILE A 112 22.79 7.06 -0.79
C ILE A 112 22.72 6.92 0.73
N GLU A 113 23.78 7.30 1.44
CA GLU A 113 23.80 7.29 2.90
C GLU A 113 22.75 8.24 3.49
N GLN A 114 22.68 9.48 2.99
CA GLN A 114 21.67 10.46 3.42
C GLN A 114 20.25 9.99 3.13
N LEU A 115 20.01 9.44 1.93
CA LEU A 115 18.73 8.88 1.52
C LEU A 115 18.33 7.71 2.43
N GLY A 116 19.26 6.79 2.70
CA GLY A 116 19.04 5.65 3.59
C GLY A 116 18.65 6.09 5.00
N ARG A 117 19.38 7.05 5.58
CA ARG A 117 19.04 7.65 6.88
C ARG A 117 17.65 8.30 6.88
N ARG A 118 17.27 8.95 5.78
CA ARG A 118 15.97 9.61 5.64
C ARG A 118 14.82 8.61 5.56
N VAL A 119 14.97 7.56 4.74
CA VAL A 119 13.98 6.47 4.61
C VAL A 119 13.78 5.76 5.95
N GLN A 120 14.86 5.44 6.68
CA GLN A 120 14.77 4.81 8.00
C GLN A 120 14.02 5.67 9.04
N LYS A 121 14.09 7.00 8.93
CA LYS A 121 13.38 7.93 9.81
C LYS A 121 11.89 8.08 9.46
N GLY A 122 11.41 7.45 8.38
CA GLY A 122 10.00 7.52 7.95
C GLY A 122 9.54 8.90 7.48
N ARG A 123 10.46 9.84 7.23
CA ARG A 123 10.12 11.18 6.71
C ARG A 123 10.00 11.13 5.20
N HIS A 124 8.77 11.14 4.68
CA HIS A 124 8.52 11.19 3.25
C HIS A 124 8.78 12.60 2.72
N LEU A 125 9.67 12.73 1.73
CA LEU A 125 9.94 14.00 1.04
C LEU A 125 8.65 14.65 0.50
N LEU A 126 7.70 13.83 0.05
CA LEU A 126 6.40 14.30 -0.46
C LEU A 126 5.56 15.00 0.62
N ASP A 127 5.66 14.58 1.87
CA ASP A 127 4.94 15.23 2.97
C ASP A 127 5.55 16.61 3.27
N GLU A 128 6.87 16.72 3.24
CA GLU A 128 7.57 18.00 3.44
C GLU A 128 7.29 18.99 2.29
N VAL A 129 7.38 18.54 1.04
CA VAL A 129 7.07 19.37 -0.14
C VAL A 129 5.61 19.81 -0.15
N ARG A 130 4.67 18.95 0.27
CA ARG A 130 3.26 19.31 0.40
C ARG A 130 3.04 20.36 1.49
N MET A 131 3.72 20.23 2.62
CA MET A 131 3.65 21.22 3.70
C MET A 131 4.23 22.57 3.23
N GLU A 132 5.38 22.56 2.56
CA GLU A 132 6.02 23.77 2.03
C GLU A 132 5.16 24.47 0.95
N ALA A 133 4.54 23.71 0.05
CA ALA A 133 3.58 24.24 -0.93
C ALA A 133 2.33 24.86 -0.27
N SER A 134 1.86 24.29 0.85
CA SER A 134 0.73 24.83 1.62
C SER A 134 1.07 26.10 2.44
N VAL A 135 2.33 26.23 2.87
CA VAL A 135 2.85 27.43 3.53
C VAL A 135 3.01 28.58 2.53
N ALA A 136 3.49 28.28 1.32
CA ALA A 136 3.60 29.27 0.24
C ALA A 136 2.24 29.84 -0.21
N THR A 137 1.15 29.09 -0.04
CA THR A 137 -0.23 29.55 -0.35
C THR A 137 -0.94 30.23 0.82
N SER A 138 -0.39 30.18 2.03
CA SER A 138 -0.99 30.76 3.25
C SER A 138 -0.25 31.98 3.79
N THR A 139 0.83 32.42 3.15
CA THR A 139 1.43 33.72 3.45
C THR A 139 0.46 34.82 3.01
N PRO A 140 -0.15 35.60 3.93
CA PRO A 140 -0.94 36.74 3.53
C PRO A 140 0.03 37.77 2.95
N ALA A 141 -0.34 38.37 1.82
CA ALA A 141 0.25 39.62 1.38
C ALA A 141 -0.02 40.66 2.47
N ASP A 142 0.98 40.93 3.31
CA ASP A 142 0.89 41.95 4.35
C ASP A 142 0.98 43.33 3.69
N GLY A 143 -0.17 44.01 3.66
CA GLY A 143 -0.30 45.46 3.83
C GLY A 143 0.14 46.39 2.69
N THR A 144 -0.77 46.66 1.74
CA THR A 144 -0.79 47.95 1.04
C THR A 144 -1.25 49.08 1.98
N GLU A 145 -0.51 50.19 1.94
CA GLU A 145 -0.89 51.59 2.24
C GLU A 145 -1.31 51.99 3.67
N ARG A 146 -0.49 52.85 4.30
CA ARG A 146 -0.85 54.24 4.71
C ARG A 146 0.26 54.87 5.57
N GLU A 147 0.97 55.86 5.03
CA GLU A 147 1.27 57.11 5.74
C GLU A 147 1.84 58.16 4.78
N ALA A 148 1.08 59.23 4.58
CA ALA A 148 1.56 60.48 3.99
C ALA A 148 2.38 61.26 5.02
N PRO A 149 3.29 62.13 4.59
CA PRO A 149 3.24 63.47 5.20
C PRO A 149 3.50 64.64 4.24
N ARG A 150 2.62 65.63 4.40
CA ARG A 150 2.75 67.10 4.32
C ARG A 150 3.72 67.75 3.34
#